data_AF-A0A3R9I8E2-F1
#
_entry.id   AF-A0A3R9I8E2-F1
#
_cell.length_a   1.000
_cell.length_b   1.000
_cell.length_c   1.000
_cell.angle_alpha   90.00
_cell.angle_beta   90.00
_cell.angle_gamma   90.00
#
_symmetry.space_group_name_H-M   'P 1'
#
loop_
_entity.id
_entity.type
_entity.pdbx_description
1 polymer ?
#
loop_
_entity_poly.entity_id
_entity_poly.type
_entity_poly.pdbx_seq_one_letter_code
_entity_poly.pdbx_strand_id
1 'polypeptide(L)'
;MYGINLFTHGLNHFLAYLLLALLPIAPILLGLFLVSFFKSNVVTLENLNAVNKNQEKYREEYGYTIEEWYGKKSKMYKEHVKKQRGISK
;
A
#
# COMPACT_ATOMS: atom_id res chain seq x y z
N MET A 1 22.41 -16.14 -38.03
CA MET A 1 22.58 -15.13 -36.94
C MET A 1 22.16 -13.70 -37.33
N TYR A 2 21.37 -13.47 -38.40
CA TYR A 2 20.95 -12.12 -38.79
C TYR A 2 19.63 -11.63 -38.15
N GLY A 3 18.68 -12.53 -37.90
CA GLY A 3 17.36 -12.17 -37.35
C GLY A 3 17.42 -11.62 -35.92
N ILE A 4 18.20 -12.24 -35.02
CA ILE A 4 18.33 -11.79 -33.63
C ILE A 4 18.95 -10.39 -33.54
N ASN A 5 19.88 -10.06 -34.44
CA ASN A 5 20.56 -8.77 -34.46
C ASN A 5 19.63 -7.64 -34.95
N LEU A 6 18.72 -7.93 -35.89
CA LEU A 6 17.72 -6.96 -36.36
C LEU A 6 16.72 -6.60 -35.25
N PHE A 7 16.28 -7.61 -34.48
CA PHE A 7 15.36 -7.37 -33.36
C PHE A 7 16.05 -6.67 -32.20
N THR A 8 17.26 -7.06 -31.80
CA THR A 8 17.92 -6.41 -30.66
C THR A 8 18.46 -5.01 -31.00
N HIS A 9 19.14 -4.81 -32.13
CA HIS A 9 19.60 -3.48 -32.52
C HIS A 9 18.45 -2.58 -33.00
N GLY A 10 17.53 -3.09 -33.80
CA GLY A 10 16.37 -2.33 -34.27
C GLY A 10 15.46 -1.89 -33.12
N LEU A 11 15.17 -2.78 -32.17
CA LEU A 11 14.39 -2.45 -30.97
C LEU A 11 15.15 -1.46 -30.07
N ASN A 12 16.45 -1.62 -29.89
CA ASN A 12 17.26 -0.69 -29.10
C ASN A 12 17.26 0.72 -29.71
N HIS A 13 17.39 0.84 -31.02
CA HIS A 13 17.31 2.13 -31.70
C HIS A 13 15.91 2.74 -31.59
N PHE A 14 14.85 1.95 -31.78
CA PHE A 14 13.47 2.41 -31.61
C PHE A 14 13.19 2.86 -30.17
N LEU A 15 13.55 2.05 -29.18
CA LEU A 15 13.40 2.37 -27.76
C LEU A 15 14.18 3.63 -27.38
N ALA A 16 15.40 3.81 -27.91
CA ALA A 16 16.20 5.00 -27.67
C ALA A 16 15.52 6.26 -28.20
N TYR A 17 14.98 6.23 -29.42
CA TYR A 17 14.23 7.37 -29.96
C TYR A 17 12.92 7.61 -29.22
N LEU A 18 12.22 6.56 -28.81
CA LEU A 18 11.00 6.66 -28.00
C LEU A 18 11.28 7.30 -26.64
N LEU A 19 12.33 6.86 -25.94
CA LEU A 19 12.76 7.43 -24.67
C LEU A 19 13.19 8.89 -24.81
N LEU A 20 13.92 9.22 -25.89
CA LEU A 20 14.34 10.59 -26.19
C LEU A 20 13.13 11.51 -26.48
N ALA A 21 12.12 11.00 -27.19
CA ALA A 21 10.88 11.72 -27.47
C ALA A 21 10.02 11.94 -26.20
N LEU A 22 10.09 11.02 -25.24
CA LEU A 22 9.40 11.12 -23.95
C LEU A 22 10.13 12.04 -22.96
N LEU A 23 11.44 12.19 -23.08
CA LEU A 23 12.30 13.00 -22.20
C LEU A 23 11.78 14.43 -21.92
N PRO A 24 11.29 15.20 -22.90
CA PRO A 24 10.74 16.54 -22.63
C PRO A 24 9.39 16.53 -21.88
N ILE A 25 8.60 15.46 -22.04
CA ILE A 25 7.26 15.34 -21.44
C ILE A 25 7.31 14.61 -20.10
N ALA A 26 8.37 13.84 -19.85
CA ALA A 26 8.56 13.05 -18.65
C ALA A 26 8.47 13.86 -17.34
N PRO A 27 9.05 15.08 -17.22
CA PRO A 27 8.89 15.89 -16.00
C PRO A 27 7.44 16.26 -15.71
N ILE A 28 6.65 16.53 -16.75
CA ILE A 28 5.23 16.90 -16.63
C ILE A 28 4.41 15.67 -16.19
N LEU A 29 4.62 14.52 -16.85
CA LEU A 29 3.96 13.27 -16.47
C LEU A 29 4.33 12.84 -15.06
N LEU A 30 5.60 12.96 -14.70
CA LEU A 30 6.09 12.63 -13.36
C LEU A 30 5.48 13.57 -12.32
N GLY A 31 5.41 14.88 -12.58
CA GLY A 31 4.78 15.83 -11.67
C GLY A 31 3.30 15.53 -11.43
N LEU A 32 2.54 15.29 -12.50
CA LEU A 32 1.12 14.93 -12.41
C LEU A 32 0.92 13.60 -11.68
N PHE A 33 1.75 12.60 -11.99
CA PHE A 33 1.74 11.31 -11.32
C PHE A 33 2.02 11.46 -9.83
N LEU A 34 3.11 12.15 -9.45
CA LEU A 34 3.52 12.31 -8.06
C LEU A 34 2.45 13.04 -7.25
N VAL A 35 1.90 14.15 -7.75
CA VAL A 35 0.84 14.90 -7.03
C VAL A 35 -0.38 14.01 -6.77
N SER A 36 -0.81 13.27 -7.79
CA SER A 36 -1.98 12.37 -7.68
C SER A 36 -1.69 11.20 -6.74
N PHE A 37 -0.51 10.60 -6.88
CA PHE A 37 -0.05 9.48 -6.06
C PHE A 37 0.07 9.89 -4.60
N PHE A 38 0.75 10.98 -4.28
CA PHE A 38 0.89 11.44 -2.90
C PHE A 38 -0.46 11.81 -2.28
N LYS A 39 -1.34 12.50 -3.01
CA LYS A 39 -2.69 12.81 -2.52
C LYS A 39 -3.47 11.53 -2.16
N SER A 40 -3.42 10.52 -3.02
CA SER A 40 -4.07 9.22 -2.77
C SER A 40 -3.50 8.53 -1.53
N ASN A 41 -2.18 8.54 -1.36
CA ASN A 41 -1.53 7.93 -0.20
C ASN A 41 -1.88 8.67 1.11
N VAL A 42 -1.90 10.01 1.10
CA VAL A 42 -2.26 10.80 2.29
C VAL A 42 -3.71 10.50 2.70
N VAL A 43 -4.66 10.52 1.77
CA VAL A 43 -6.07 10.20 2.08
C VAL A 43 -6.22 8.76 2.58
N THR A 44 -5.48 7.82 1.98
CA THR A 44 -5.48 6.42 2.44
C THR A 44 -4.93 6.31 3.86
N LEU A 45 -3.84 7.02 4.19
CA LEU A 45 -3.26 7.05 5.52
C LEU A 45 -4.21 7.67 6.56
N GLU A 46 -4.89 8.77 6.21
CA GLU A 46 -5.90 9.40 7.08
C GLU A 46 -7.06 8.44 7.35
N ASN A 47 -7.57 7.76 6.33
CA ASN A 47 -8.63 6.77 6.46
C ASN A 47 -8.18 5.58 7.32
N LEU A 48 -6.98 5.05 7.07
CA LEU A 48 -6.41 3.97 7.89
C LEU A 48 -6.22 4.40 9.34
N ASN A 49 -5.79 5.63 9.59
CA ASN A 49 -5.65 6.16 10.95
C ASN A 49 -7.02 6.33 11.64
N ALA A 50 -8.03 6.81 10.92
CA ALA A 50 -9.39 6.93 11.42
C ALA A 50 -10.00 5.56 11.75
N VAL A 51 -9.80 4.56 10.88
CA VAL A 51 -10.23 3.19 11.14
C VAL A 51 -9.46 2.59 12.30
N ASN A 52 -8.14 2.80 12.36
CA ASN A 52 -7.27 2.28 13.42
C ASN A 52 -7.68 2.82 14.81
N LYS A 53 -8.04 4.11 14.90
CA LYS A 53 -8.55 4.73 16.14
C LYS A 53 -9.89 4.16 16.59
N ASN A 54 -10.72 3.73 15.64
CA ASN A 54 -12.09 3.25 15.90
C ASN A 54 -12.21 1.72 15.78
N GLN A 55 -11.10 0.97 15.86
CA GLN A 55 -11.10 -0.48 15.63
C GLN A 55 -12.07 -1.25 16.52
N GLU A 56 -12.15 -0.89 17.81
CA GLU A 56 -13.06 -1.58 18.74
C GLU A 56 -14.53 -1.33 18.38
N LYS A 57 -14.87 -0.11 17.94
CA LYS A 57 -16.21 0.21 17.47
C LYS A 57 -16.60 -0.66 16.28
N TYR A 58 -15.71 -0.81 15.30
CA TYR A 58 -15.98 -1.67 14.14
C TYR A 58 -16.03 -3.14 14.52
N ARG A 59 -15.13 -3.61 15.39
CA ARG A 59 -15.17 -4.98 15.90
C ARG A 59 -16.54 -5.30 16.52
N GLU A 60 -17.06 -4.39 17.34
CA GLU A 60 -18.37 -4.54 17.99
C GLU A 60 -19.53 -4.46 16.99
N GLU A 61 -19.49 -3.52 16.05
CA GLU A 61 -20.52 -3.34 15.01
C GLU A 61 -20.65 -4.58 14.11
N TYR A 62 -19.51 -5.21 13.77
CA TYR A 62 -19.49 -6.44 13.00
C TYR A 62 -19.64 -7.72 13.86
N GLY A 63 -19.77 -7.57 15.19
CA GLY A 63 -20.02 -8.70 16.11
C GLY A 63 -18.83 -9.66 16.29
N TYR A 64 -17.61 -9.25 15.93
CA TYR A 64 -16.43 -10.10 16.07
C TYR A 64 -15.92 -10.16 17.52
N THR A 65 -15.46 -11.33 17.93
CA THR A 65 -14.71 -11.47 19.19
C THR A 65 -13.31 -10.85 19.06
N ILE A 66 -12.70 -10.49 20.20
CA ILE A 66 -11.32 -9.97 20.23
C ILE A 66 -10.33 -10.99 19.63
N GLU A 67 -10.60 -12.28 19.79
CA GLU A 67 -9.78 -13.34 19.20
C GLU A 67 -9.89 -13.39 17.68
N GLU A 68 -11.09 -13.29 17.12
CA GLU A 68 -11.31 -13.33 15.67
C GLU A 68 -10.77 -12.08 14.98
N TRP A 69 -10.95 -10.91 15.61
CA TRP A 69 -10.55 -9.64 15.02
C TRP A 69 -9.04 -9.39 15.09
N TYR A 70 -8.42 -9.63 16.25
CA TYR A 70 -6.99 -9.37 16.45
C TYR A 70 -6.12 -10.62 16.35
N GLY A 71 -6.68 -11.82 16.56
CA GLY A 71 -5.95 -13.09 16.58
C GLY A 71 -5.36 -13.43 17.95
N LYS A 72 -5.24 -14.74 18.24
CA LYS A 72 -4.67 -15.29 19.49
C LYS A 72 -3.26 -14.80 19.84
N LYS A 73 -2.47 -14.42 18.83
CA LYS A 73 -1.08 -13.97 19.02
C LYS A 73 -0.96 -12.46 19.25
N SER A 74 -2.04 -11.68 19.06
CA SER A 74 -2.00 -10.23 19.18
C SER A 74 -1.77 -9.76 20.61
N LYS A 75 -1.24 -8.55 20.73
CA LYS A 75 -1.10 -7.85 22.01
C LYS A 75 -2.48 -7.62 22.65
N MET A 76 -3.46 -7.20 21.87
CA MET A 76 -4.84 -6.94 22.31
C MET A 76 -5.50 -8.17 22.94
N TYR A 77 -5.43 -9.33 22.27
CA TYR A 77 -5.97 -10.58 22.81
C TYR A 77 -5.24 -11.00 24.09
N LYS A 78 -3.90 -10.93 24.12
CA LYS A 78 -3.11 -11.28 25.31
C LYS A 78 -3.45 -10.38 26.51
N GLU A 79 -3.66 -9.09 26.28
CA GLU A 79 -4.08 -8.15 27.32
C GLU A 79 -5.51 -8.42 27.79
N HIS A 80 -6.43 -8.67 26.87
CA HIS A 80 -7.80 -9.07 27.18
C HIS A 80 -7.84 -10.32 28.08
N VAL A 81 -7.09 -11.37 27.74
CA VAL A 81 -6.99 -12.60 28.54
C VAL A 81 -6.36 -12.34 29.92
N LYS A 82 -5.33 -11.49 30.00
CA LYS A 82 -4.71 -11.11 31.29
C LYS A 82 -5.70 -10.38 32.20
N LYS A 83 -6.50 -9.45 31.65
CA LYS A 83 -7.56 -8.75 32.37
C LYS A 83 -8.64 -9.72 32.87
N GLN A 84 -9.13 -10.61 32.01
CA GLN A 84 -10.14 -11.61 32.38
C GLN A 84 -9.68 -12.56 33.50
N ARG A 85 -8.38 -12.91 33.53
CA ARG A 85 -7.81 -13.77 34.57
C ARG A 85 -7.54 -13.05 35.90
N GLY A 86 -7.85 -11.76 36.01
CA GLY A 86 -7.56 -10.97 37.21
C GLY A 86 -6.07 -10.78 37.49
N ILE A 87 -5.20 -10.98 36.49
CA ILE A 87 -3.73 -10.84 36.61
C ILE A 87 -3.29 -9.40 36.29
N SER A 88 -4.25 -8.47 36.09
CA SER A 88 -3.96 -7.05 35.99
C SER A 88 -3.55 -6.52 37.35
N LYS A 89 -2.24 -6.42 37.60
CA LYS A 89 -1.70 -5.56 38.67
C LYS A 89 -1.98 -4.09 38.36
#